data_AF-A0A8I6S3L6-F1
#
_entry.id   AF-A0A8I6S3L6-F1
#
_cell.length_a   1.000
_cell.length_b   1.000
_cell.length_c   1.000
_cell.angle_alpha   90.00
_cell.angle_beta   90.00
_cell.angle_gamma   90.00
#
_symmetry.space_group_name_H-M   'P 1'
#
loop_
_entity.id
_entity.type
_entity.pdbx_description
1 polymer ?
#
loop_
_entity_poly.entity_id
_entity_poly.type
_entity_poly.pdbx_seq_one_letter_code
_entity_poly.pdbx_strand_id
1 'polypeptide(L)'
;MKNIIFLSALFVFAGGQEFEDTLEGKCKSKLLSNVPTDWITMSDGCTQKMKEQVKEEFQAAMTYMAMGAHFAKDVVNRPGFSKMFFKAASEEREHGMKIMDYLIMRGGLLKDFSNIIGQPRPTNNKTAWKSGFEALSDALALESHVTRKITALVKACEDSPAIGIQLRNDYHLVDYLTGDFLEEQLKGQREIAGRVSTLGKMMDDHGPLGEFLYDKKLLEE
;
A
#
# COMPACT_ATOMS: atom_id res chain seq x y z
N MET A 1 -24.29 66.26 -32.97
CA MET A 1 -23.96 66.79 -31.63
C MET A 1 -23.28 65.69 -30.83
N LYS A 2 -22.04 65.99 -30.39
CA LYS A 2 -21.18 65.31 -29.40
C LYS A 2 -20.72 63.85 -29.68
N ASN A 3 -19.49 63.77 -30.19
CA ASN A 3 -18.56 62.66 -30.00
C ASN A 3 -18.29 62.45 -28.50
N ILE A 4 -18.42 61.22 -28.01
CA ILE A 4 -17.86 60.81 -26.71
C ILE A 4 -16.87 59.68 -27.01
N ILE A 5 -15.59 60.01 -26.86
CA ILE A 5 -14.47 59.07 -26.86
C ILE A 5 -14.42 58.49 -25.44
N PHE A 6 -14.67 57.18 -25.30
CA PHE A 6 -14.30 56.47 -24.07
C PHE A 6 -12.85 55.99 -24.21
N LEU A 7 -11.93 56.70 -23.56
CA LEU A 7 -10.58 56.20 -23.31
C LEU A 7 -10.68 55.02 -22.35
N SER A 8 -10.29 53.84 -22.82
CA SER A 8 -9.94 52.71 -21.96
C SER A 8 -8.65 53.05 -21.21
N ALA A 9 -8.76 53.37 -19.93
CA ALA A 9 -7.60 53.38 -19.04
C ALA A 9 -7.15 51.94 -18.82
N LEU A 10 -6.10 51.50 -19.53
CA LEU A 10 -5.31 50.36 -19.12
C LEU A 10 -4.67 50.69 -17.76
N PHE A 11 -5.27 50.21 -16.68
CA PHE A 11 -4.55 50.06 -15.43
C PHE A 11 -3.63 48.85 -15.56
N VAL A 12 -2.38 49.13 -15.95
CA VAL A 12 -1.28 48.17 -15.80
C VAL A 12 -1.04 48.03 -14.29
N PHE A 13 -1.59 46.97 -13.68
CA PHE A 13 -1.15 46.51 -12.37
C PHE A 13 0.23 45.86 -12.52
N ALA A 14 1.26 46.69 -12.67
CA ALA A 14 2.64 46.28 -12.43
C ALA A 14 2.86 46.24 -10.91
N GLY A 15 2.55 45.10 -10.28
CA GLY A 15 2.76 44.94 -8.84
C GLY A 15 2.18 43.69 -8.19
N GLY A 16 1.39 42.88 -8.92
CA GLY A 16 0.81 41.64 -8.36
C GLY A 16 1.84 40.52 -8.14
N GLN A 17 2.91 40.47 -8.93
CA GLN A 17 3.87 39.35 -8.90
C GLN A 17 4.89 39.44 -7.74
N GLU A 18 5.26 40.63 -7.28
CA GLU A 18 6.29 40.79 -6.22
C GLU A 18 5.73 40.63 -4.79
N PHE A 19 4.42 40.80 -4.59
CA PHE A 19 3.81 40.71 -3.26
C PHE A 19 3.46 39.26 -2.87
N GLU A 20 3.23 38.39 -3.85
CA GLU A 20 2.91 36.98 -3.61
C GLU A 20 4.18 36.17 -3.28
N ASP A 21 5.30 36.44 -3.97
CA ASP A 21 6.60 35.81 -3.72
C ASP A 21 7.23 36.20 -2.37
N THR A 22 6.90 37.37 -1.80
CA THR A 22 7.48 37.81 -0.51
C THR A 22 6.81 37.23 0.73
N LEU A 23 5.59 36.68 0.61
CA LEU A 23 4.87 36.03 1.71
C LEU A 23 5.15 34.52 1.79
N GLU A 24 5.33 33.83 0.65
CA GLU A 24 5.68 32.40 0.65
C GLU A 24 7.02 32.10 1.34
N GLY A 25 7.99 33.02 1.25
CA GLY A 25 9.30 32.88 1.89
C GLY A 25 9.29 33.13 3.42
N LYS A 26 8.31 33.85 3.95
CA LYS A 26 8.26 34.27 5.37
C LYS A 26 7.42 33.35 6.27
N CYS A 27 6.53 32.54 5.69
CA CYS A 27 5.67 31.62 6.43
C CYS A 27 6.22 30.19 6.55
N LYS A 28 7.34 29.87 5.87
CA LYS A 28 8.05 28.60 6.06
C LYS A 28 9.00 28.76 7.24
N SER A 29 8.72 28.06 8.35
CA SER A 29 9.67 28.01 9.47
C SER A 29 11.02 27.56 8.92
N LYS A 30 12.09 28.29 9.25
CA LYS A 30 13.45 27.90 8.87
C LYS A 30 13.71 26.52 9.49
N LEU A 31 13.70 25.47 8.65
CA LEU A 31 14.04 24.12 9.08
C LEU A 31 15.41 24.21 9.78
N LEU A 32 15.48 23.75 11.03
CA LEU A 32 16.73 23.65 11.77
C LEU A 32 17.63 22.65 11.02
N SER A 33 18.52 23.18 10.18
CA SER A 33 19.33 22.43 9.23
C SER A 33 20.55 21.74 9.84
N ASN A 34 20.60 21.61 11.18
CA ASN A 34 21.81 21.20 11.90
C ASN A 34 21.63 19.87 12.67
N VAL A 35 20.66 19.04 12.29
CA VAL A 35 20.57 17.69 12.85
C VAL A 35 21.67 16.83 12.21
N PRO A 36 22.56 16.18 13.01
CA PRO A 36 23.57 15.27 12.47
C PRO A 36 22.93 14.16 11.64
N THR A 37 23.56 13.79 10.52
CA THR A 37 23.03 12.80 9.56
C THR A 37 23.79 11.49 9.53
N ASP A 38 24.87 11.35 10.32
CA ASP A 38 25.74 10.16 10.33
C ASP A 38 25.00 8.87 10.74
N TRP A 39 23.83 8.99 11.38
CA TRP A 39 22.97 7.88 11.78
C TRP A 39 22.05 7.36 10.65
N ILE A 40 21.95 8.08 9.53
CA ILE A 40 21.13 7.70 8.37
C ILE A 40 21.95 6.76 7.48
N THR A 41 21.83 5.46 7.74
CA THR A 41 22.76 4.44 7.23
C THR A 41 22.16 3.46 6.22
N MET A 42 20.85 3.53 5.95
CA MET A 42 20.22 2.68 4.94
C MET A 42 20.78 2.98 3.55
N SER A 43 21.02 1.95 2.74
CA SER A 43 21.43 2.15 1.36
C SER A 43 20.29 2.68 0.50
N ASP A 44 20.61 3.41 -0.57
CA ASP A 44 19.60 3.97 -1.47
C ASP A 44 18.79 2.86 -2.16
N GLY A 45 19.47 1.77 -2.54
CA GLY A 45 18.82 0.61 -3.16
C GLY A 45 17.83 -0.08 -2.22
N CYS A 46 18.19 -0.23 -0.95
CA CYS A 46 17.31 -0.82 0.05
C CYS A 46 16.12 0.11 0.37
N THR A 47 16.40 1.41 0.53
CA THR A 47 15.38 2.45 0.75
C THR A 47 14.36 2.48 -0.39
N GLN A 48 14.81 2.39 -1.64
CA GLN A 48 13.94 2.37 -2.80
C GLN A 48 13.03 1.14 -2.84
N LYS A 49 13.57 -0.04 -2.52
CA LYS A 49 12.79 -1.29 -2.47
C LYS A 49 11.76 -1.29 -1.33
N MET A 50 12.07 -0.70 -0.19
CA MET A 50 11.10 -0.50 0.89
C MET A 50 9.94 0.39 0.43
N LYS A 51 10.22 1.49 -0.29
CA LYS A 51 9.17 2.34 -0.88
C LYS A 51 8.32 1.61 -1.91
N GLU A 52 8.93 0.74 -2.72
CA GLU A 52 8.19 -0.14 -3.62
C GLU A 52 7.29 -1.10 -2.85
N GLN A 53 7.78 -1.70 -1.76
CA GLN A 53 6.98 -2.60 -0.92
C GLN A 53 5.80 -1.87 -0.28
N VAL A 54 5.96 -0.62 0.21
CA VAL A 54 4.85 0.21 0.68
C VAL A 54 3.73 0.27 -0.37
N LYS A 55 4.10 0.51 -1.63
CA LYS A 55 3.13 0.55 -2.73
C LYS A 55 2.45 -0.80 -2.96
N GLU A 56 3.19 -1.90 -2.89
CA GLU A 56 2.63 -3.26 -3.02
C GLU A 56 1.58 -3.53 -1.93
N GLU A 57 1.85 -3.20 -0.66
CA GLU A 57 0.89 -3.42 0.43
C GLU A 57 -0.38 -2.57 0.27
N PHE A 58 -0.25 -1.29 -0.12
CA PHE A 58 -1.42 -0.47 -0.40
C PHE A 58 -2.22 -0.96 -1.62
N GLN A 59 -1.55 -1.55 -2.62
CA GLN A 59 -2.23 -2.18 -3.76
C GLN A 59 -2.96 -3.47 -3.35
N ALA A 60 -2.37 -4.27 -2.47
CA ALA A 60 -2.99 -5.44 -1.87
C ALA A 60 -4.23 -5.04 -1.05
N ALA A 61 -4.12 -4.01 -0.21
CA ALA A 61 -5.23 -3.43 0.54
C ALA A 61 -6.41 -3.03 -0.36
N MET A 62 -6.13 -2.35 -1.48
CA MET A 62 -7.17 -1.99 -2.45
C MET A 62 -7.78 -3.19 -3.17
N THR A 63 -6.98 -4.23 -3.42
CA THR A 63 -7.46 -5.49 -4.01
C THR A 63 -8.43 -6.19 -3.06
N TYR A 64 -8.08 -6.32 -1.79
CA TYR A 64 -8.96 -6.89 -0.77
C TYR A 64 -10.20 -6.04 -0.51
N MET A 65 -10.08 -4.71 -0.56
CA MET A 65 -11.24 -3.82 -0.46
C MET A 65 -12.23 -4.05 -1.61
N ALA A 66 -11.75 -4.27 -2.83
CA ALA A 66 -12.59 -4.62 -3.96
C ALA A 66 -13.25 -6.00 -3.81
N MET A 67 -12.54 -6.99 -3.25
CA MET A 67 -13.12 -8.29 -2.92
C MET A 67 -14.24 -8.15 -1.88
N GLY A 68 -13.97 -7.44 -0.77
CA GLY A 68 -14.95 -7.18 0.28
C GLY A 68 -16.22 -6.51 -0.25
N ALA A 69 -16.04 -5.48 -1.09
CA ALA A 69 -17.14 -4.77 -1.74
C ALA A 69 -17.92 -5.63 -2.73
N HIS A 70 -17.25 -6.54 -3.46
CA HIS A 70 -17.92 -7.47 -4.37
C HIS A 70 -18.87 -8.42 -3.61
N PHE A 71 -18.41 -9.02 -2.52
CA PHE A 71 -19.22 -9.96 -1.73
C PHE A 71 -20.33 -9.28 -0.91
N ALA A 72 -20.23 -7.97 -0.69
CA ALA A 72 -21.26 -7.16 -0.05
C ALA A 72 -22.44 -6.80 -0.98
N LYS A 73 -22.31 -6.98 -2.30
CA LYS A 73 -23.40 -6.69 -3.25
C LYS A 73 -24.62 -7.54 -2.94
N ASP A 74 -25.81 -6.98 -3.06
CA ASP A 74 -27.10 -7.65 -2.84
C ASP A 74 -27.29 -8.93 -3.67
N VAL A 75 -26.82 -8.94 -4.93
CA VAL A 75 -26.88 -10.10 -5.84
C VAL A 75 -25.83 -11.18 -5.55
N VAL A 76 -24.83 -10.90 -4.71
CA VAL A 76 -23.80 -11.87 -4.27
C VAL A 76 -24.09 -12.32 -2.84
N ASN A 77 -24.26 -11.36 -1.93
CA ASN A 77 -24.65 -11.49 -0.53
C ASN A 77 -23.94 -12.63 0.20
N ARG A 78 -22.63 -12.46 0.38
CA ARG A 78 -21.75 -13.34 1.16
C ARG A 78 -21.07 -12.54 2.28
N PRO A 79 -21.80 -12.23 3.37
CA PRO A 79 -21.31 -11.35 4.43
C PRO A 79 -20.06 -11.87 5.15
N GLY A 80 -19.89 -13.19 5.28
CA GLY A 80 -18.70 -13.79 5.88
C GLY A 80 -17.45 -13.53 5.04
N PHE A 81 -17.52 -13.76 3.74
CA PHE A 81 -16.44 -13.38 2.81
C PHE A 81 -16.19 -11.87 2.80
N SER A 82 -17.25 -11.06 2.77
CA SER A 82 -17.13 -9.61 2.78
C SER A 82 -16.38 -9.12 4.02
N LYS A 83 -16.77 -9.60 5.21
CA LYS A 83 -16.10 -9.30 6.49
C LYS A 83 -14.63 -9.72 6.45
N MET A 84 -14.34 -10.95 6.02
CA MET A 84 -12.99 -11.48 5.93
C MET A 84 -12.09 -10.61 5.04
N PHE A 85 -12.54 -10.26 3.84
CA PHE A 85 -11.73 -9.46 2.91
C PHE A 85 -11.60 -7.99 3.33
N PHE A 86 -12.60 -7.39 3.99
CA PHE A 86 -12.41 -6.05 4.57
C PHE A 86 -11.42 -6.06 5.74
N LYS A 87 -11.37 -7.15 6.53
CA LYS A 87 -10.35 -7.34 7.54
C LYS A 87 -8.96 -7.43 6.91
N ALA A 88 -8.78 -8.29 5.90
CA ALA A 88 -7.53 -8.40 5.16
C ALA A 88 -7.09 -7.07 4.53
N ALA A 89 -8.04 -6.29 3.97
CA ALA A 89 -7.73 -4.95 3.45
C ALA A 89 -7.18 -3.99 4.52
N SER A 90 -7.65 -4.14 5.76
CA SER A 90 -7.18 -3.34 6.89
C SER A 90 -5.79 -3.79 7.34
N GLU A 91 -5.56 -5.11 7.39
CA GLU A 91 -4.25 -5.72 7.71
C GLU A 91 -3.18 -5.27 6.72
N GLU A 92 -3.44 -5.33 5.39
CA GLU A 92 -2.46 -4.86 4.39
C GLU A 92 -2.19 -3.35 4.46
N ARG A 93 -3.20 -2.56 4.83
CA ARG A 93 -3.00 -1.14 5.10
C ARG A 93 -2.05 -0.94 6.29
N GLU A 94 -2.19 -1.73 7.34
CA GLU A 94 -1.28 -1.70 8.50
C GLU A 94 0.13 -2.15 8.12
N HIS A 95 0.29 -3.16 7.26
CA HIS A 95 1.59 -3.54 6.70
C HIS A 95 2.28 -2.38 5.98
N GLY A 96 1.55 -1.69 5.09
CA GLY A 96 2.07 -0.50 4.40
C GLY A 96 2.53 0.59 5.37
N MET A 97 1.77 0.81 6.45
CA MET A 97 2.12 1.77 7.50
C MET A 97 3.35 1.34 8.31
N LYS A 98 3.44 0.06 8.72
CA LYS A 98 4.61 -0.50 9.43
C LYS A 98 5.91 -0.27 8.65
N ILE A 99 5.90 -0.52 7.34
CA ILE A 99 7.06 -0.31 6.46
C ILE A 99 7.43 1.18 6.36
N MET A 100 6.42 2.06 6.26
CA MET A 100 6.65 3.52 6.28
C MET A 100 7.26 3.98 7.60
N ASP A 101 6.75 3.50 8.73
CA ASP A 101 7.27 3.84 10.05
C ASP A 101 8.71 3.38 10.20
N TYR A 102 9.06 2.19 9.70
CA TYR A 102 10.43 1.71 9.66
C TYR A 102 11.34 2.63 8.83
N LEU A 103 10.90 3.06 7.64
CA LEU A 103 11.63 4.00 6.80
C LEU A 103 11.89 5.33 7.54
N ILE A 104 10.86 5.88 8.19
CA ILE A 104 10.96 7.12 8.96
C ILE A 104 11.93 6.96 10.14
N MET A 105 11.83 5.84 10.87
CA MET A 105 12.72 5.49 11.98
C MET A 105 14.19 5.48 11.56
N ARG A 106 14.49 5.08 10.32
CA ARG A 106 15.85 5.01 9.76
C ARG A 106 16.30 6.28 9.03
N GLY A 107 15.53 7.37 9.14
CA GLY A 107 15.86 8.66 8.52
C GLY A 107 15.48 8.75 7.03
N GLY A 108 14.73 7.78 6.51
CA GLY A 108 14.15 7.79 5.18
C GLY A 108 13.08 8.88 5.08
N LEU A 109 13.44 10.04 4.57
CA LEU A 109 12.50 11.15 4.40
C LEU A 109 11.53 10.85 3.25
N LEU A 110 10.24 10.73 3.57
CA LEU A 110 9.13 10.67 2.60
C LEU A 110 8.81 12.07 2.06
N LYS A 111 9.81 12.81 1.55
CA LYS A 111 9.61 14.14 0.97
C LYS A 111 8.63 14.13 -0.22
N ASP A 112 8.32 12.95 -0.73
CA ASP A 112 7.43 12.73 -1.86
C ASP A 112 6.50 11.53 -1.64
N PHE A 113 5.73 11.59 -0.56
CA PHE A 113 4.78 10.54 -0.17
C PHE A 113 3.78 10.22 -1.30
N SER A 114 3.33 11.23 -2.03
CA SER A 114 2.37 11.07 -3.13
C SER A 114 2.94 10.20 -4.25
N ASN A 115 4.23 10.34 -4.59
CA ASN A 115 4.86 9.50 -5.61
C ASN A 115 5.15 8.06 -5.14
N ILE A 116 5.28 7.84 -3.82
CA ILE A 116 5.49 6.51 -3.26
C ILE A 116 4.22 5.67 -3.38
N ILE A 117 3.08 6.19 -2.93
CA ILE A 117 1.81 5.45 -2.95
C ILE A 117 1.13 5.54 -4.32
N GLY A 118 1.20 6.69 -4.99
CA GLY A 118 0.49 6.94 -6.23
C GLY A 118 -1.03 6.83 -6.07
N GLN A 119 -1.68 6.17 -7.03
CA GLN A 119 -3.11 5.83 -6.99
C GLN A 119 -3.26 4.32 -6.90
N PRO A 120 -3.31 3.73 -5.70
CA PRO A 120 -3.42 2.29 -5.56
C PRO A 120 -4.77 1.83 -6.10
N ARG A 121 -4.76 0.78 -6.93
CA ARG A 121 -5.95 0.19 -7.55
C ARG A 121 -5.92 -1.32 -7.35
N PRO A 122 -7.07 -2.00 -7.37
CA PRO A 122 -7.09 -3.46 -7.35
C PRO A 122 -6.19 -4.03 -8.44
N THR A 123 -5.47 -5.10 -8.11
CA THR A 123 -4.57 -5.77 -9.06
C THR A 123 -5.35 -6.18 -10.32
N ASN A 124 -4.76 -5.90 -11.49
CA ASN A 124 -5.40 -6.09 -12.80
C ASN A 124 -6.76 -5.39 -12.98
N ASN A 125 -7.07 -4.38 -12.15
CA ASN A 125 -8.39 -3.72 -12.07
C ASN A 125 -9.56 -4.70 -11.86
N LYS A 126 -9.32 -5.88 -11.27
CA LYS A 126 -10.37 -6.88 -11.02
C LYS A 126 -11.28 -6.43 -9.88
N THR A 127 -12.58 -6.45 -10.11
CA THR A 127 -13.62 -5.97 -9.16
C THR A 127 -14.83 -6.92 -9.07
N ALA A 128 -14.73 -8.11 -9.66
CA ALA A 128 -15.75 -9.13 -9.62
C ALA A 128 -15.15 -10.54 -9.64
N TRP A 129 -15.79 -11.45 -8.91
CA TRP A 129 -15.42 -12.85 -8.79
C TRP A 129 -16.68 -13.71 -9.03
N LYS A 130 -16.50 -14.91 -9.56
CA LYS A 130 -17.61 -15.85 -9.83
C LYS A 130 -18.02 -16.62 -8.58
N SER A 131 -17.09 -16.81 -7.64
CA SER A 131 -17.30 -17.54 -6.40
C SER A 131 -16.28 -17.16 -5.33
N GLY A 132 -16.56 -17.53 -4.09
CA GLY A 132 -15.62 -17.49 -2.98
C GLY A 132 -14.35 -18.31 -3.27
N PHE A 133 -14.46 -19.41 -4.03
CA PHE A 133 -13.30 -20.22 -4.42
C PHE A 133 -12.34 -19.46 -5.34
N GLU A 134 -12.87 -18.76 -6.35
CA GLU A 134 -12.06 -17.90 -7.22
C GLU A 134 -11.40 -16.78 -6.41
N ALA A 135 -12.14 -16.12 -5.52
CA ALA A 135 -11.61 -15.04 -4.70
C ALA A 135 -10.52 -15.50 -3.73
N LEU A 136 -10.68 -16.64 -3.06
CA LEU A 136 -9.64 -17.21 -2.19
C LEU A 136 -8.41 -17.66 -2.98
N SER A 137 -8.60 -18.16 -4.20
CA SER A 137 -7.48 -18.55 -5.08
C SER A 137 -6.68 -17.31 -5.52
N ASP A 138 -7.37 -16.23 -5.87
CA ASP A 138 -6.73 -14.94 -6.18
C ASP A 138 -6.03 -14.34 -4.94
N ALA A 139 -6.65 -14.42 -3.77
CA ALA A 139 -6.04 -13.98 -2.51
C ALA A 139 -4.74 -14.75 -2.22
N LEU A 140 -4.75 -16.08 -2.36
CA LEU A 140 -3.55 -16.89 -2.20
C LEU A 140 -2.44 -16.51 -3.20
N ALA A 141 -2.81 -16.23 -4.45
CA ALA A 141 -1.86 -15.79 -5.47
C ALA A 141 -1.28 -14.40 -5.16
N LEU A 142 -2.11 -13.49 -4.63
CA LEU A 142 -1.68 -12.17 -4.14
C LEU A 142 -0.71 -12.31 -2.98
N GLU A 143 -1.04 -13.09 -1.95
CA GLU A 143 -0.14 -13.32 -0.81
C GLU A 143 1.19 -13.95 -1.24
N SER A 144 1.14 -14.91 -2.16
CA SER A 144 2.34 -15.50 -2.75
C SER A 144 3.18 -14.48 -3.50
N HIS A 145 2.55 -13.51 -4.16
CA HIS A 145 3.25 -12.41 -4.83
C HIS A 145 3.93 -11.48 -3.84
N VAL A 146 3.20 -11.00 -2.83
CA VAL A 146 3.71 -10.10 -1.78
C VAL A 146 4.89 -10.75 -1.04
N THR A 147 4.79 -12.03 -0.68
CA THR A 147 5.91 -12.76 -0.04
C THR A 147 7.15 -12.82 -0.92
N ARG A 148 7.02 -13.08 -2.23
CA ARG A 148 8.18 -13.06 -3.13
C ARG A 148 8.83 -11.68 -3.20
N LYS A 149 8.03 -10.61 -3.12
CA LYS A 149 8.54 -9.22 -3.09
C LYS A 149 9.31 -8.95 -1.80
N ILE A 150 8.77 -9.37 -0.65
CA ILE A 150 9.45 -9.27 0.65
C ILE A 150 10.76 -10.06 0.65
N THR A 151 10.78 -11.31 0.17
CA THR A 151 12.02 -12.10 0.07
C THR A 151 13.05 -11.44 -0.84
N ALA A 152 12.62 -10.86 -1.97
CA ALA A 152 13.52 -10.14 -2.88
C ALA A 152 14.08 -8.85 -2.25
N LEU A 153 13.26 -8.15 -1.45
CA LEU A 153 13.68 -6.99 -0.66
C LEU A 153 14.71 -7.38 0.40
N VAL A 154 14.44 -8.44 1.18
CA VAL A 154 15.37 -8.99 2.19
C VAL A 154 16.74 -9.25 1.56
N LYS A 155 16.76 -10.02 0.47
CA LYS A 155 18.01 -10.34 -0.24
C LYS A 155 18.75 -9.08 -0.70
N ALA A 156 18.04 -8.12 -1.25
CA ALA A 156 18.66 -6.89 -1.76
C ALA A 156 19.24 -6.00 -0.64
N CYS A 157 18.65 -6.02 0.55
CA CYS A 157 19.15 -5.28 1.71
C CYS A 157 20.27 -6.03 2.46
N GLU A 158 20.34 -7.36 2.33
CA GLU A 158 21.44 -8.19 2.84
C GLU A 158 22.71 -8.09 1.97
N ASP A 159 22.53 -8.07 0.64
CA ASP A 159 23.61 -8.11 -0.36
C ASP A 159 23.99 -6.72 -0.93
N SER A 160 23.60 -5.62 -0.28
CA SER A 160 23.79 -4.26 -0.84
C SER A 160 25.28 -3.90 -0.98
N PRO A 161 25.74 -3.33 -2.10
CA PRO A 161 27.09 -2.75 -2.15
C PRO A 161 27.15 -1.51 -1.23
N ALA A 162 28.12 -1.48 -0.31
CA ALA A 162 28.33 -0.31 0.54
C ALA A 162 28.91 0.86 -0.26
N ILE A 163 28.35 2.06 -0.06
CA ILE A 163 28.87 3.32 -0.61
C ILE A 163 28.99 4.33 0.54
N GLY A 164 30.23 4.69 0.90
CA GLY A 164 30.49 5.62 2.01
C GLY A 164 30.04 5.06 3.36
N ILE A 165 29.11 5.77 4.03
CA ILE A 165 28.54 5.39 5.32
C ILE A 165 27.36 4.40 5.21
N GLN A 166 26.91 4.07 4.00
CA GLN A 166 25.80 3.14 3.79
C GLN A 166 26.20 1.71 4.15
N LEU A 167 25.29 1.00 4.80
CA LEU A 167 25.52 -0.40 5.18
C LEU A 167 25.61 -1.29 3.93
N ARG A 168 26.60 -2.19 3.94
CA ARG A 168 26.66 -3.31 2.99
C ARG A 168 25.52 -4.30 3.23
N ASN A 169 25.21 -4.53 4.51
CA ASN A 169 24.19 -5.44 4.95
C ASN A 169 23.38 -4.75 6.04
N ASP A 170 22.08 -4.57 5.82
CA ASP A 170 21.17 -3.98 6.80
C ASP A 170 20.53 -5.07 7.68
N TYR A 171 21.32 -5.61 8.62
CA TYR A 171 20.91 -6.72 9.48
C TYR A 171 19.59 -6.48 10.22
N HIS A 172 19.37 -5.26 10.73
CA HIS A 172 18.16 -4.95 11.47
C HIS A 172 16.92 -4.95 10.57
N LEU A 173 17.04 -4.47 9.33
CA LEU A 173 15.91 -4.55 8.39
C LEU A 173 15.66 -5.98 7.94
N VAL A 174 16.74 -6.74 7.69
CA VAL A 174 16.64 -8.16 7.32
C VAL A 174 15.94 -8.94 8.43
N ASP A 175 16.33 -8.74 9.69
CA ASP A 175 15.69 -9.33 10.86
C ASP A 175 14.21 -8.93 10.95
N TYR A 176 13.90 -7.64 10.86
CA TYR A 176 12.53 -7.14 10.91
C TYR A 176 11.62 -7.75 9.84
N LEU A 177 12.07 -7.78 8.57
CA LEU A 177 11.28 -8.34 7.47
C LEU A 177 11.14 -9.87 7.57
N THR A 178 12.16 -10.56 8.09
CA THR A 178 12.13 -12.03 8.18
C THR A 178 11.37 -12.53 9.41
N GLY A 179 11.53 -11.87 10.55
CA GLY A 179 10.88 -12.22 11.81
C GLY A 179 9.41 -11.84 11.88
N ASP A 180 9.05 -10.65 11.40
CA ASP A 180 7.67 -10.15 11.50
C ASP A 180 6.90 -10.48 10.22
N PHE A 181 7.34 -9.95 9.07
CA PHE A 181 6.56 -10.01 7.84
C PHE A 181 6.52 -11.40 7.22
N LEU A 182 7.67 -12.08 7.05
CA LEU A 182 7.66 -13.42 6.45
C LEU A 182 6.93 -14.45 7.34
N GLU A 183 6.95 -14.29 8.66
CA GLU A 183 6.17 -15.13 9.57
C GLU A 183 4.66 -14.93 9.36
N GLU A 184 4.19 -13.68 9.31
CA GLU A 184 2.79 -13.33 9.03
C GLU A 184 2.37 -13.87 7.65
N GLN A 185 3.18 -13.63 6.61
CA GLN A 185 2.92 -14.09 5.25
C GLN A 185 2.76 -15.61 5.15
N LEU A 186 3.67 -16.38 5.74
CA LEU A 186 3.64 -17.84 5.62
C LEU A 186 2.46 -18.46 6.39
N LYS A 187 2.08 -17.89 7.53
CA LYS A 187 0.85 -18.25 8.25
C LYS A 187 -0.39 -17.92 7.43
N GLY A 188 -0.49 -16.71 6.89
CA GLY A 188 -1.61 -16.25 6.07
C GLY A 188 -1.80 -17.12 4.82
N GLN A 189 -0.73 -17.39 4.07
CA GLN A 189 -0.77 -18.30 2.92
C GLN A 189 -1.28 -19.69 3.30
N ARG A 190 -0.77 -20.25 4.41
CA ARG A 190 -1.21 -21.57 4.86
C ARG A 190 -2.69 -21.58 5.22
N GLU A 191 -3.18 -20.54 5.89
CA GLU A 191 -4.58 -20.37 6.22
C GLU A 191 -5.45 -20.32 4.95
N ILE A 192 -5.15 -19.41 4.02
CA ILE A 192 -5.92 -19.24 2.79
C ILE A 192 -5.88 -20.52 1.94
N ALA A 193 -4.74 -21.19 1.82
CA ALA A 193 -4.65 -22.47 1.11
C ALA A 193 -5.55 -23.56 1.73
N GLY A 194 -5.67 -23.57 3.06
CA GLY A 194 -6.63 -24.42 3.78
C GLY A 194 -8.08 -24.08 3.46
N ARG A 195 -8.40 -22.78 3.38
CA ARG A 195 -9.72 -22.26 3.00
C ARG A 195 -10.08 -22.66 1.57
N VAL A 196 -9.18 -22.44 0.60
CA VAL A 196 -9.33 -22.87 -0.81
C VAL A 196 -9.61 -24.37 -0.89
N SER A 197 -8.82 -25.19 -0.19
CA SER A 197 -8.97 -26.65 -0.22
C SER A 197 -10.31 -27.11 0.35
N THR A 198 -10.77 -26.47 1.43
CA THR A 198 -12.03 -26.83 2.09
C THR A 198 -13.23 -26.42 1.24
N LEU A 199 -13.26 -25.16 0.79
CA LEU A 199 -14.34 -24.65 -0.04
C LEU A 199 -14.40 -25.36 -1.38
N GLY A 200 -13.25 -25.67 -2.00
CA GLY A 200 -13.19 -26.43 -3.25
C GLY A 200 -13.95 -27.76 -3.14
N LYS A 201 -13.66 -28.57 -2.11
CA LYS A 201 -14.37 -29.83 -1.86
C LYS A 201 -15.87 -29.63 -1.65
N MET A 202 -16.26 -28.61 -0.88
CA MET A 202 -17.68 -28.31 -0.64
C MET A 202 -18.39 -27.88 -1.93
N MET A 203 -17.71 -27.16 -2.82
CA MET A 203 -18.26 -26.74 -4.10
C MET A 203 -18.33 -27.89 -5.10
N ASP A 204 -17.37 -28.81 -5.09
CA ASP A 204 -17.38 -30.01 -5.95
C ASP A 204 -18.58 -30.92 -5.63
N ASP A 205 -18.86 -31.13 -4.33
CA ASP A 205 -19.95 -32.03 -3.90
C ASP A 205 -21.32 -31.34 -3.86
N HIS A 206 -21.37 -30.04 -3.55
CA HIS A 206 -22.62 -29.34 -3.19
C HIS A 206 -22.82 -27.96 -3.83
N GLY A 207 -21.89 -27.51 -4.69
CA GLY A 207 -22.03 -26.28 -5.49
C GLY A 207 -22.40 -25.03 -4.64
N PRO A 208 -23.45 -24.28 -5.03
CA PRO A 208 -23.86 -23.06 -4.31
C PRO A 208 -24.22 -23.26 -2.83
N LEU A 209 -24.73 -24.44 -2.45
CA LEU A 209 -25.03 -24.74 -1.04
C LEU A 209 -23.75 -24.82 -0.22
N GLY A 210 -22.69 -25.41 -0.79
CA GLY A 210 -21.37 -25.48 -0.16
C GLY A 210 -20.81 -24.09 0.14
N GLU A 211 -20.88 -23.18 -0.84
CA GLU A 211 -20.43 -21.80 -0.65
C GLU A 211 -21.26 -21.05 0.39
N PHE A 212 -22.59 -21.22 0.39
CA PHE A 212 -23.46 -20.59 1.38
C PHE A 212 -23.12 -21.04 2.80
N LEU A 213 -22.96 -22.35 3.04
CA LEU A 213 -22.60 -22.88 4.36
C LEU A 213 -21.22 -22.41 4.82
N TYR A 214 -20.26 -22.35 3.89
CA TYR A 214 -18.92 -21.86 4.17
C TYR A 214 -18.94 -20.37 4.57
N ASP A 215 -19.70 -19.54 3.86
CA ASP A 215 -19.89 -18.12 4.20
C ASP A 215 -20.48 -17.93 5.60
N LYS A 216 -21.45 -18.76 6.00
CA LYS A 216 -22.01 -18.71 7.37
C LYS A 216 -20.96 -19.02 8.43
N LYS A 217 -20.11 -20.02 8.18
CA LYS A 217 -18.99 -20.32 9.07
C LYS A 217 -18.00 -19.14 9.17
N LEU A 218 -17.64 -18.50 8.04
CA LEU A 218 -16.76 -17.33 8.04
C LEU A 218 -17.32 -16.16 8.85
N LEU A 219 -18.64 -16.00 8.91
CA LEU A 219 -19.27 -14.89 9.61
C LEU A 219 -19.14 -14.99 11.13
N GLU A 220 -19.04 -16.22 11.64
CA GLU A 220 -18.91 -16.56 13.06
C GLU A 220 -17.46 -16.40 13.59
N GLU A 221 -16.46 -16.36 12.69
CA GLU A 221 -15.06 -16.06 12.99
C GLU A 221 -14.84 -14.56 13.26
#